data_AF-A0A819VTL0-F1
#
_entry.id   AF-A0A819VTL0-F1
#
_cell.length_a   1.000
_cell.length_b   1.000
_cell.length_c   1.000
_cell.angle_alpha   90.00
_cell.angle_beta   90.00
_cell.angle_gamma   90.00
#
_symmetry.space_group_name_H-M   'P 1'
#
loop_
_entity.id
_entity.type
_entity.pdbx_description
1 polymer ?
#
loop_
_entity_poly.entity_id
_entity_poly.type
_entity_poly.pdbx_seq_one_letter_code
_entity_poly.pdbx_strand_id
1 'polypeptide(L)'
;YDELGNTHGTPRFTALKPIKLKWNIPENCNVMIERSLAQATKVYNDVDLHIYVQDAYGKGFMKKQKLSPDAYIQMALQLAHYRDSGHFNLTYEASMTRLFRDGRTETVRSCSIESSLWVKSMEDPTVT
;
A
#
# COMPACT_ATOMS: atom_id res chain seq x y z
N TYR A 1 -27.78 25.53 3.37
CA TYR A 1 -27.77 24.53 4.43
C TYR A 1 -28.07 25.26 5.72
N ASP A 2 -28.82 24.66 6.66
CA ASP A 2 -29.07 25.30 7.97
C ASP A 2 -27.78 25.39 8.80
N GLU A 3 -27.86 26.03 9.98
CA GLU A 3 -26.71 26.21 10.89
C GLU A 3 -26.10 24.88 11.38
N LEU A 4 -26.81 23.76 11.19
CA LEU A 4 -26.38 22.40 11.51
C LEU A 4 -25.82 21.64 10.30
N GLY A 5 -25.74 22.28 9.13
CA GLY A 5 -25.23 21.68 7.90
C GLY A 5 -26.22 20.74 7.19
N ASN A 6 -27.53 20.87 7.45
CA ASN A 6 -28.57 20.13 6.71
C ASN A 6 -29.01 20.89 5.46
N THR A 7 -29.35 20.19 4.37
CA THR A 7 -29.91 20.81 3.16
C THR A 7 -31.23 21.52 3.48
N HIS A 8 -31.48 22.69 2.88
CA HIS A 8 -32.80 23.32 3.00
C HIS A 8 -33.81 22.57 2.15
N GLY A 9 -34.83 22.01 2.80
CA GLY A 9 -35.94 21.32 2.16
C GLY A 9 -36.58 20.30 3.10
N THR A 10 -37.87 20.04 2.93
CA THR A 10 -38.55 18.93 3.61
C THR A 10 -38.15 17.62 2.94
N PRO A 11 -37.63 16.61 3.67
CA PRO A 11 -37.34 15.29 3.11
C PRO A 11 -38.59 14.73 2.44
N ARG A 12 -38.54 14.45 1.13
CA ARG A 12 -39.66 13.86 0.38
C ARG A 12 -39.91 12.39 0.72
N PHE A 13 -38.99 11.76 1.44
CA PHE A 13 -39.08 10.37 1.85
C PHE A 13 -38.68 10.26 3.32
N THR A 14 -39.49 9.55 4.09
CA THR A 14 -39.08 9.09 5.42
C THR A 14 -38.02 8.02 5.22
N ALA A 15 -36.81 8.25 5.70
CA ALA A 15 -35.76 7.24 5.67
C ALA A 15 -36.25 5.97 6.38
N LEU A 16 -36.17 4.82 5.70
CA LEU A 16 -36.47 3.54 6.33
C LEU A 16 -35.51 3.34 7.50
N LYS A 17 -36.04 2.93 8.65
CA LYS A 17 -35.20 2.60 9.80
C LYS A 17 -34.28 1.42 9.43
N PRO A 18 -32.99 1.45 9.79
CA PRO A 18 -32.09 0.33 9.55
C PRO A 18 -32.69 -0.97 10.10
N ILE A 19 -32.65 -2.04 9.28
CA ILE A 19 -33.18 -3.35 9.67
C ILE A 19 -32.00 -4.22 10.11
N LYS A 20 -32.06 -4.73 11.35
CA LYS A 20 -31.05 -5.67 11.88
C LYS A 20 -31.13 -7.00 11.12
N LEU A 21 -30.03 -7.38 10.47
CA LEU A 21 -29.86 -8.71 9.91
C LEU A 21 -29.80 -9.74 11.04
N LYS A 22 -30.70 -10.72 11.01
CA LYS A 22 -30.76 -11.83 11.98
C LYS A 22 -30.23 -13.09 11.33
N TRP A 23 -29.36 -13.80 12.03
CA TRP A 23 -28.78 -15.06 11.59
C TRP A 23 -29.13 -16.16 12.60
N ASN A 24 -29.51 -17.33 12.11
CA ASN A 24 -29.55 -18.53 12.94
C ASN A 24 -28.15 -19.14 12.96
N ILE A 25 -27.57 -19.33 14.14
CA ILE A 25 -26.20 -19.83 14.30
C ILE A 25 -26.26 -21.22 14.94
N PRO A 26 -26.34 -22.29 14.13
CA PRO A 26 -26.30 -23.65 14.64
C PRO A 26 -24.91 -24.01 15.17
N GLU A 27 -24.81 -25.11 15.91
CA GLU A 27 -23.58 -25.49 16.61
C GLU A 27 -22.37 -25.70 15.68
N ASN A 28 -22.59 -26.30 14.51
CA ASN A 28 -21.54 -26.43 13.50
C ASN A 28 -21.02 -25.07 13.00
N CYS A 29 -21.85 -24.02 12.99
CA CYS A 29 -21.41 -22.66 12.69
C CYS A 29 -20.59 -22.06 13.83
N ASN A 30 -20.92 -22.32 15.10
CA ASN A 30 -20.11 -21.89 16.25
C ASN A 30 -18.68 -22.43 16.15
N VAL A 31 -18.53 -23.72 15.87
CA VAL A 31 -17.22 -24.36 15.66
C VAL A 31 -16.43 -23.69 14.53
N MET A 32 -17.09 -23.34 13.43
CA MET A 32 -16.44 -22.64 12.31
C MET A 32 -16.03 -21.22 12.68
N ILE A 33 -16.87 -20.50 13.43
CA ILE A 33 -16.57 -19.14 13.92
C ILE A 33 -15.32 -19.17 14.80
N GLU A 34 -15.25 -20.11 15.76
CA GLU A 34 -14.08 -20.25 16.63
C GLU A 34 -12.82 -20.60 15.86
N ARG A 35 -12.91 -21.51 14.89
CA ARG A 35 -11.79 -21.86 14.01
C ARG A 35 -11.33 -20.67 13.18
N SER A 36 -12.26 -19.93 12.58
CA SER A 36 -11.95 -18.72 11.80
C SER A 36 -11.32 -17.63 12.66
N LEU A 37 -11.80 -17.46 13.90
CA LEU A 37 -11.19 -16.54 14.87
C LEU A 37 -9.76 -16.96 15.19
N ALA A 38 -9.51 -18.23 15.48
CA ALA A 38 -8.16 -18.72 15.76
C ALA A 38 -7.21 -18.49 14.57
N GLN A 39 -7.69 -18.72 13.34
CA GLN A 39 -6.92 -18.47 12.13
C GLN A 39 -6.66 -16.97 11.92
N ALA A 40 -7.68 -16.12 12.10
CA ALA A 40 -7.54 -14.67 11.97
C ALA A 40 -6.54 -14.12 13.00
N THR A 41 -6.60 -14.59 14.24
CA THR A 41 -5.67 -14.21 15.30
C THR A 41 -4.24 -14.62 14.95
N LYS A 42 -4.04 -15.81 14.37
CA LYS A 42 -2.71 -16.24 13.90
C LYS A 42 -2.17 -15.30 12.82
N VAL A 43 -2.98 -14.97 11.81
CA VAL A 43 -2.57 -14.07 10.72
C VAL A 43 -2.30 -12.66 11.25
N TYR A 44 -3.15 -12.15 12.14
CA TYR A 44 -2.97 -10.84 12.77
C TYR A 44 -1.66 -10.74 13.56
N ASN A 45 -1.32 -11.77 14.34
CA ASN A 45 -0.10 -11.79 15.15
C ASN A 45 1.19 -12.00 14.34
N ASP A 46 1.08 -12.36 13.05
CA ASP A 46 2.22 -12.57 12.13
C ASP A 46 2.55 -11.30 11.33
N VAL A 47 1.76 -10.23 11.46
CA VAL A 47 2.00 -8.95 10.77
C VAL A 47 2.93 -8.09 11.62
N ASP A 48 4.11 -7.77 11.07
CA ASP A 48 4.96 -6.68 11.55
C ASP A 48 4.74 -5.44 10.67
N LEU A 49 4.36 -4.32 11.29
CA LEU A 49 4.03 -3.07 10.60
C LEU A 49 4.74 -1.90 11.27
N HIS A 50 5.57 -1.22 10.49
CA HIS A 50 6.17 0.05 10.88
C HIS A 50 5.70 1.18 9.95
N ILE A 51 5.20 2.27 10.53
CA ILE A 51 4.80 3.47 9.80
C ILE A 51 5.86 4.54 10.03
N TYR A 52 6.61 4.86 8.98
CA TYR A 52 7.63 5.89 9.00
C TYR A 52 7.21 7.08 8.12
N VAL A 53 7.14 8.26 8.73
CA VAL A 53 6.89 9.51 8.01
C VAL A 53 8.22 10.23 7.86
N GLN A 54 8.74 10.25 6.63
CA GLN A 54 9.89 11.06 6.28
C GLN A 54 9.43 12.49 5.99
N ASP A 55 10.02 13.47 6.68
CA ASP A 55 9.65 14.89 6.58
C ASP A 55 10.83 15.80 6.19
N ALA A 56 12.04 15.24 6.02
CA ALA A 56 13.22 16.03 5.67
C ALA A 56 13.16 16.65 4.26
N TYR A 57 12.40 16.05 3.34
CA TYR A 57 12.14 16.60 1.99
C TYR A 57 10.93 15.91 1.34
N GLY A 58 10.55 16.32 0.13
CA GLY A 58 9.51 15.64 -0.64
C GLY A 58 9.69 15.81 -2.13
N LYS A 59 8.62 15.59 -2.91
CA LYS A 59 8.64 15.65 -4.38
C LYS A 59 9.25 16.94 -4.96
N GLY A 60 9.19 18.05 -4.22
CA GLY A 60 9.80 19.32 -4.63
C GLY A 60 11.31 19.25 -4.81
N PHE A 61 12.02 18.53 -3.92
CA PHE A 61 13.46 18.30 -4.03
C PHE A 61 13.79 17.45 -5.27
N MET A 62 13.14 16.31 -5.41
CA MET A 62 13.37 15.35 -6.50
C MET A 62 13.14 15.99 -7.87
N LYS A 63 12.07 16.78 -8.01
CA LYS A 63 11.75 17.49 -9.25
C LYS A 63 12.78 18.57 -9.61
N LYS A 64 13.40 19.24 -8.63
CA LYS A 64 14.48 20.20 -8.88
C LYS A 64 15.71 19.52 -9.48
N GLN A 65 15.96 18.26 -9.12
CA GLN A 65 17.01 17.43 -9.70
C GLN A 65 16.60 16.77 -11.03
N LYS A 66 15.43 17.13 -11.58
CA LYS A 66 14.85 16.54 -12.81
C LYS A 66 14.60 15.03 -12.70
N LEU A 67 14.33 14.53 -11.50
CA LEU A 67 14.03 13.12 -11.25
C LEU A 67 12.54 12.91 -11.05
N SER A 68 12.03 11.77 -11.54
CA SER A 68 10.71 11.29 -11.16
C SER A 68 10.71 10.97 -9.65
N PRO A 69 9.79 11.52 -8.85
CA PRO A 69 9.70 11.21 -7.44
C PRO A 69 9.52 9.73 -7.14
N ASP A 70 8.78 9.04 -8.01
CA ASP A 70 8.48 7.62 -7.91
C ASP A 70 9.75 6.78 -8.15
N ALA A 71 10.43 6.99 -9.28
CA ALA A 71 11.70 6.32 -9.58
C ALA A 71 12.78 6.59 -8.53
N TYR A 72 12.81 7.81 -7.97
CA TYR A 72 13.74 8.16 -6.88
C TYR A 72 13.52 7.27 -5.65
N ILE A 73 12.25 7.11 -5.23
CA ILE A 73 11.92 6.27 -4.07
C ILE A 73 12.17 4.79 -4.38
N GLN A 74 11.87 4.32 -5.60
CA GLN A 74 12.18 2.94 -6.00
C GLN A 74 13.69 2.64 -5.88
N MET A 75 14.54 3.55 -6.34
CA MET A 75 16.00 3.40 -6.19
C MET A 75 16.45 3.44 -4.73
N ALA A 76 15.86 4.32 -3.90
CA ALA A 76 16.15 4.35 -2.47
C ALA A 76 15.75 3.04 -1.77
N LEU A 77 14.62 2.42 -2.17
CA LEU A 77 14.19 1.11 -1.68
C LEU A 77 15.14 -0.01 -2.13
N GLN A 78 15.63 0.02 -3.37
CA GLN A 78 16.64 -0.95 -3.83
C GLN A 78 17.92 -0.88 -2.99
N LEU A 79 18.40 0.33 -2.70
CA LEU A 79 19.59 0.54 -1.88
C LEU A 79 19.37 0.10 -0.43
N ALA A 80 18.25 0.51 0.17
CA ALA A 80 17.90 0.13 1.55
C ALA A 80 17.80 -1.39 1.70
N HIS A 81 17.14 -2.07 0.76
CA HIS A 81 17.05 -3.53 0.75
C HIS A 81 18.42 -4.17 0.63
N TYR A 82 19.26 -3.73 -0.31
CA TYR A 82 20.60 -4.32 -0.49
C TYR A 82 21.49 -4.15 0.75
N ARG A 83 21.38 -3.01 1.45
CA ARG A 83 22.08 -2.79 2.73
C ARG A 83 21.63 -3.72 3.84
N ASP A 84 20.33 -4.04 3.87
CA ASP A 84 19.74 -4.90 4.88
C ASP A 84 20.01 -6.40 4.60
N SER A 85 19.83 -6.84 3.36
CA SER A 85 19.90 -8.27 2.99
C SER A 85 21.24 -8.72 2.39
N GLY A 86 22.05 -7.79 1.88
CA GLY A 86 23.28 -8.08 1.14
C GLY A 86 23.08 -8.64 -0.28
N HIS A 87 21.84 -8.72 -0.78
CA HIS A 87 21.55 -9.21 -2.13
C HIS A 87 20.34 -8.53 -2.78
N PHE A 88 20.20 -8.70 -4.09
CA PHE A 88 19.05 -8.21 -4.85
C PHE A 88 17.90 -9.21 -4.82
N ASN A 89 16.67 -8.70 -4.96
CA ASN A 89 15.44 -9.50 -5.04
C ASN A 89 14.54 -8.99 -6.17
N LEU A 90 13.68 -9.88 -6.67
CA LEU A 90 12.67 -9.50 -7.65
C LEU A 90 11.67 -8.52 -7.01
N THR A 91 11.68 -7.29 -7.51
CA THR A 91 10.83 -6.22 -6.99
C THR A 91 9.60 -6.06 -7.87
N TYR A 92 8.43 -6.04 -7.24
CA TYR A 92 7.14 -5.78 -7.89
C TYR A 92 6.71 -4.34 -7.61
N GLU A 93 6.48 -3.58 -8.69
CA GLU A 93 5.86 -2.26 -8.63
C GLU A 93 4.61 -2.26 -9.50
N ALA A 94 3.46 -1.90 -8.92
CA ALA A 94 2.20 -1.86 -9.65
C ALA A 94 2.13 -0.62 -10.55
N SER A 95 1.96 -0.82 -11.85
CA SER A 95 1.70 0.25 -12.82
C SER A 95 0.30 0.11 -13.40
N MET A 96 -0.46 1.21 -13.41
CA MET A 96 -1.86 1.20 -13.86
C MET A 96 -1.95 1.10 -15.39
N THR A 97 -2.78 0.19 -15.89
CA THR A 97 -3.04 0.02 -17.33
C THR A 97 -4.40 0.60 -17.76
N ARG A 98 -4.91 1.59 -17.02
CA ARG A 98 -6.25 2.21 -17.21
C ARG A 98 -6.48 2.88 -18.58
N LEU A 99 -5.44 3.05 -19.38
CA LEU A 99 -5.56 3.51 -20.77
C LEU A 99 -6.18 2.44 -21.69
N PHE A 100 -6.19 1.17 -21.26
CA PHE A 100 -6.79 0.06 -21.99
C PHE A 100 -8.14 -0.32 -21.36
N ARG A 101 -9.07 -0.77 -22.21
CA ARG A 101 -10.37 -1.29 -21.76
C ARG A 101 -10.15 -2.45 -20.79
N ASP A 102 -10.83 -2.40 -19.64
CA ASP A 102 -10.70 -3.37 -18.54
C ASP A 102 -9.28 -3.49 -17.94
N GLY A 103 -8.42 -2.51 -18.21
CA GLY A 103 -7.06 -2.44 -17.67
C GLY A 103 -7.05 -2.35 -16.14
N ARG A 104 -6.23 -3.20 -15.52
CA ARG A 104 -5.97 -3.21 -14.08
C ARG A 104 -4.56 -2.66 -13.81
N THR A 105 -3.60 -3.57 -13.63
CA THR A 105 -2.21 -3.25 -13.33
C THR A 105 -1.28 -4.18 -14.10
N GLU A 106 -0.09 -3.72 -14.42
CA GLU A 106 1.05 -4.52 -14.87
C GLU A 106 2.25 -4.28 -13.92
N THR A 107 3.26 -5.13 -14.00
CA THR A 107 4.45 -5.11 -13.15
C THR A 107 5.57 -4.29 -13.79
N VAL A 108 5.98 -3.22 -13.11
CA VAL A 108 7.31 -2.63 -13.31
C VAL A 108 8.29 -3.42 -12.45
N ARG A 109 9.43 -3.79 -13.05
CA ARG A 109 10.51 -4.53 -12.37
C ARG A 109 11.64 -3.57 -12.05
N SER A 110 11.56 -2.95 -10.87
CA SER A 110 12.48 -1.87 -10.46
C SER A 110 13.90 -2.37 -10.18
N CYS A 111 14.08 -3.68 -9.94
CA CYS A 111 15.38 -4.32 -9.90
C CYS A 111 15.87 -4.63 -11.33
N SER A 112 16.63 -3.70 -11.91
CA SER A 112 17.27 -3.83 -13.22
C SER A 112 18.80 -3.99 -13.10
N ILE A 113 19.48 -4.16 -14.23
CA ILE A 113 20.95 -4.18 -14.27
C ILE A 113 21.51 -2.83 -13.82
N GLU A 114 20.95 -1.74 -14.34
CA GLU A 114 21.34 -0.36 -14.02
C GLU A 114 21.11 -0.05 -12.54
N SER A 115 19.96 -0.46 -11.99
CA SER A 115 19.68 -0.23 -10.57
C SER A 115 20.67 -0.99 -9.69
N SER A 116 20.98 -2.22 -10.05
CA SER A 116 21.92 -3.08 -9.32
C SER A 116 23.35 -2.54 -9.35
N LEU A 117 23.79 -2.03 -10.52
CA LEU A 117 25.09 -1.39 -10.66
C LEU A 117 25.18 -0.12 -9.81
N TRP A 118 24.17 0.74 -9.88
CA TRP A 118 24.13 1.96 -9.06
C TRP A 118 24.17 1.65 -7.56
N VAL A 119 23.40 0.65 -7.10
CA VAL A 119 23.42 0.22 -5.69
C VAL A 119 24.81 -0.26 -5.28
N LYS A 120 25.46 -1.10 -6.10
CA LYS A 120 26.83 -1.57 -5.81
C LYS A 120 27.83 -0.42 -5.75
N SER A 121 27.74 0.55 -6.66
CA SER A 121 28.60 1.74 -6.63
C SER A 121 28.39 2.59 -5.39
N MET A 122 27.16 2.67 -4.86
CA MET A 122 26.88 3.39 -3.61
C MET A 122 27.48 2.75 -2.36
N GLU A 123 27.81 1.45 -2.41
CA GLU A 123 28.44 0.71 -1.32
C GLU A 123 29.96 0.56 -1.48
N ASP A 124 30.51 0.96 -2.62
CA ASP A 124 31.95 0.90 -2.89
C ASP A 124 32.62 2.24 -2.55
N PRO A 125 33.45 2.31 -1.50
CA PRO A 125 34.11 3.55 -1.10
C PRO A 125 35.17 4.02 -2.10
N THR A 126 35.52 3.22 -3.10
CA THR A 126 36.50 3.55 -4.14
C THR A 126 35.88 4.21 -5.36
N VAL A 127 34.55 4.20 -5.48
CA VAL A 127 33.80 4.79 -6.59
C VAL A 127 33.29 6.17 -6.16
N THR A 128 33.44 7.18 -7.04
CA THR A 128 33.04 8.59 -6.80
C THR A 128 31.90 9.02 -7.70
#